data_AF-A0A954QQN4-F1
#
_entry.id   AF-A0A954QQN4-F1
#
_cell.length_a   1.000
_cell.length_b   1.000
_cell.length_c   1.000
_cell.angle_alpha   90.00
_cell.angle_beta   90.00
_cell.angle_gamma   90.00
#
_symmetry.space_group_name_H-M   'P 1'
#
loop_
_entity.id
_entity.type
_entity.pdbx_description
1 polymer ?
#
loop_
_entity_poly.entity_id
_entity_poly.type
_entity_poly.pdbx_seq_one_letter_code
_entity_poly.pdbx_strand_id
1 'polypeptide(L)'
;MDEVKKKVYLDVFASPGTLLPAAAGITALIGSWAVDGNSTLTFLGISGVLTGVGVLATRLILGLDKITQRAYDLVLDRKNHEQQRALADLRKRLVGDRDPRTQACLDELRLLHSRMKDKLPGEPTTISSASYGVLEGVDEIFHTCVKQLEQSYELWETARTMRGSARQNILQQRDVLVQEICTTVDHLGRTVEKFHEVTTHKNRKELARLRNELDQSMQVAREVERQTEELTRRTYDEHEFE
;
A
#
# COMPACT_ATOMS: atom_id res chain seq x y z
N MET A 1 4.93 26.47 -0.77
CA MET A 1 3.75 25.59 -0.92
C MET A 1 2.69 26.14 -1.89
N ASP A 2 2.86 27.35 -2.46
CA ASP A 2 1.86 27.98 -3.35
C ASP A 2 2.03 27.72 -4.85
N GLU A 3 3.23 27.40 -5.33
CA GLU A 3 3.47 27.16 -6.76
C GLU A 3 2.85 25.84 -7.25
N VAL A 4 2.86 24.80 -6.41
CA VAL A 4 2.30 23.48 -6.75
C VAL A 4 0.78 23.57 -6.88
N LYS A 5 0.12 24.27 -5.96
CA LYS A 5 -1.34 24.51 -6.00
C LYS A 5 -1.73 25.28 -7.27
N LYS A 6 -0.98 26.34 -7.62
CA LYS A 6 -1.23 27.17 -8.81
C LYS A 6 -1.10 26.39 -10.12
N LYS A 7 -0.11 25.50 -10.22
CA LYS A 7 0.09 24.65 -11.41
C LYS A 7 -1.02 23.62 -11.58
N VAL A 8 -1.52 23.06 -10.47
CA VAL A 8 -2.62 22.09 -10.46
C VAL A 8 -3.96 22.73 -10.88
N TYR A 9 -4.25 23.95 -10.44
CA TYR A 9 -5.46 24.67 -10.88
C TYR A 9 -5.43 25.02 -12.38
N LEU A 10 -4.26 25.35 -12.94
CA LEU A 10 -4.14 25.72 -14.35
C LEU A 10 -4.33 24.51 -15.29
N ASP A 11 -3.76 23.36 -14.93
CA ASP A 11 -3.84 22.12 -15.75
C ASP A 11 -5.25 21.52 -15.77
N VAL A 12 -6.03 21.72 -14.70
CA VAL A 12 -7.42 21.25 -14.61
C VAL A 12 -8.36 22.15 -15.43
N PHE A 13 -8.10 23.46 -15.50
CA PHE A 13 -8.94 24.40 -16.25
C PHE A 13 -8.56 24.54 -17.73
N ALA A 14 -7.35 24.18 -18.14
CA ALA A 14 -6.84 24.39 -19.50
C ALA A 14 -6.87 23.13 -20.39
N SER A 15 -7.72 22.13 -20.12
CA SER A 15 -7.83 20.95 -20.99
C SER A 15 -8.75 21.21 -22.21
N PRO A 16 -8.33 20.91 -23.45
CA PRO A 16 -9.10 21.21 -24.68
C PRO A 16 -10.51 20.59 -24.75
N GLY A 17 -10.76 19.54 -23.97
CA GLY A 17 -12.04 18.80 -23.98
C GLY A 17 -13.19 19.48 -23.22
N THR A 18 -12.91 20.46 -22.36
CA THR A 18 -13.93 21.20 -21.59
C THR A 18 -14.18 22.61 -22.14
N LEU A 19 -13.17 23.19 -22.81
CA LEU A 19 -13.25 24.50 -23.45
C LEU A 19 -14.15 24.50 -24.69
N LEU A 20 -14.14 23.45 -25.52
CA LEU A 20 -14.88 23.41 -26.77
C LEU A 20 -16.42 23.48 -26.59
N PRO A 21 -17.06 22.67 -25.71
CA PRO A 21 -18.52 22.74 -25.53
C PRO A 21 -18.95 23.98 -24.74
N ALA A 22 -18.17 24.40 -23.73
CA ALA A 22 -18.48 25.57 -22.91
C ALA A 22 -18.36 26.87 -23.72
N ALA A 23 -17.30 27.01 -24.51
CA ALA A 23 -17.14 28.14 -25.41
C ALA A 23 -18.22 28.13 -26.51
N ALA A 24 -18.51 26.97 -27.13
CA ALA A 24 -19.57 26.85 -28.12
C ALA A 24 -20.97 27.22 -27.55
N GLY A 25 -21.28 26.81 -26.32
CA GLY A 25 -22.53 27.15 -25.64
C GLY A 25 -22.63 28.65 -25.30
N ILE A 26 -21.54 29.27 -24.84
CA ILE A 26 -21.48 30.71 -24.56
C ILE A 26 -21.60 31.51 -25.87
N THR A 27 -20.94 31.08 -26.95
CA THR A 27 -21.05 31.70 -28.28
C THR A 27 -22.46 31.57 -28.87
N ALA A 28 -23.13 30.44 -28.68
CA ALA A 28 -24.52 30.24 -29.12
C ALA A 28 -25.52 31.11 -28.34
N LEU A 29 -25.31 31.29 -27.02
CA LEU A 29 -26.14 32.18 -26.18
C LEU A 29 -25.98 33.66 -26.57
N ILE A 30 -24.76 34.10 -26.87
CA ILE A 30 -24.51 35.46 -27.35
C ILE A 30 -25.11 35.66 -28.75
N GLY A 31 -24.98 34.68 -29.64
CA GLY A 31 -25.58 34.71 -30.98
C GLY A 31 -27.11 34.71 -30.97
N SER A 32 -27.75 34.07 -29.99
CA SER A 32 -29.20 34.03 -29.83
C SER A 32 -29.84 35.41 -29.58
N TRP A 33 -29.08 36.35 -29.01
CA TRP A 33 -29.52 37.73 -28.81
C TRP A 33 -29.45 38.58 -30.09
N ALA A 34 -28.60 38.20 -31.05
CA ALA A 34 -28.42 38.92 -32.31
C ALA A 34 -29.44 38.53 -33.40
N VAL A 35 -30.14 37.40 -33.23
CA VAL A 35 -31.14 36.87 -34.18
C VAL A 35 -32.49 36.75 -33.46
N ASP A 36 -32.96 37.90 -32.93
CA ASP A 36 -34.34 38.14 -32.50
C ASP A 36 -34.98 37.05 -31.61
N GLY A 37 -34.19 36.46 -30.70
CA GLY A 37 -34.72 35.58 -29.65
C GLY A 37 -35.29 34.25 -30.12
N ASN A 38 -34.70 33.59 -31.13
CA ASN A 38 -35.14 32.25 -31.55
C ASN A 38 -35.03 31.22 -30.40
N SER A 39 -36.17 30.72 -29.92
CA SER A 39 -36.29 29.83 -28.76
C SER A 39 -35.51 28.52 -28.88
N THR A 40 -35.27 28.04 -30.12
CA THR A 40 -34.49 26.82 -30.37
C THR A 40 -33.00 27.01 -30.08
N LEU A 41 -32.45 28.19 -30.40
CA LEU A 41 -31.05 28.56 -30.14
C LEU A 41 -30.81 28.80 -28.64
N THR A 42 -31.76 29.42 -27.94
CA THR A 42 -31.70 29.61 -26.49
C THR A 42 -31.70 28.27 -25.75
N PHE A 43 -32.54 27.32 -26.16
CA PHE A 43 -32.60 25.98 -25.58
C PHE A 43 -31.34 25.15 -25.85
N LEU A 44 -30.79 25.23 -27.08
CA LEU A 44 -29.50 24.63 -27.44
C LEU A 44 -28.34 25.23 -26.62
N GLY A 45 -28.35 26.54 -26.40
CA GLY A 45 -27.36 27.22 -25.56
C GLY A 45 -27.41 26.77 -24.10
N ILE A 46 -28.59 26.75 -23.48
CA ILE A 46 -28.78 26.33 -22.08
C ILE A 46 -28.43 24.84 -21.89
N SER A 47 -28.88 23.97 -22.81
CA SER A 47 -28.56 22.53 -22.76
C SER A 47 -27.07 22.26 -22.98
N GLY A 48 -26.39 23.01 -23.85
CA GLY A 48 -24.94 22.95 -24.03
C GLY A 48 -24.16 23.37 -22.78
N VAL A 49 -24.58 24.45 -22.11
CA VAL A 49 -23.97 24.91 -20.85
C VAL A 49 -24.19 23.88 -19.74
N LEU A 50 -25.41 23.36 -19.56
CA LEU A 50 -25.71 22.34 -18.56
C LEU A 50 -24.92 21.05 -18.78
N THR A 51 -24.79 20.61 -20.04
CA THR A 51 -24.00 19.42 -20.39
C THR A 51 -22.51 19.66 -20.13
N GLY A 52 -21.99 20.84 -20.47
CA GLY A 52 -20.60 21.22 -20.19
C GLY A 52 -20.29 21.25 -18.68
N VAL A 53 -21.19 21.82 -17.88
CA VAL A 53 -21.08 21.83 -16.41
C VAL A 53 -21.17 20.42 -15.84
N GLY A 54 -22.07 19.58 -16.36
CA GLY A 54 -22.20 18.18 -15.96
C GLY A 54 -20.93 17.36 -16.22
N VAL A 55 -20.38 17.44 -17.42
CA VAL A 55 -19.13 16.74 -17.79
C VAL A 55 -17.94 17.24 -16.97
N LEU A 56 -17.87 18.54 -16.68
CA LEU A 56 -16.84 19.14 -15.83
C LEU A 56 -16.95 18.65 -14.39
N ALA A 57 -18.17 18.59 -13.84
CA ALA A 57 -18.42 18.06 -12.50
C ALA A 57 -18.08 16.57 -12.39
N THR A 58 -18.50 15.75 -13.36
CA THR A 58 -18.17 14.31 -13.40
C THR A 58 -16.65 14.08 -13.51
N ARG A 59 -15.94 14.88 -14.31
CA ARG A 59 -14.48 14.80 -14.41
C ARG A 59 -13.75 15.34 -13.18
N LEU A 60 -14.28 16.34 -12.49
CA LEU A 60 -13.71 16.81 -11.23
C LEU A 60 -13.82 15.72 -10.17
N ILE A 61 -14.99 15.11 -10.03
CA ILE A 61 -15.23 14.03 -9.06
C ILE A 61 -14.34 12.82 -9.38
N LEU A 62 -14.30 12.36 -10.63
CA LEU A 62 -13.49 11.19 -11.02
C LEU A 62 -11.99 11.47 -11.22
N GLY A 63 -11.62 12.74 -11.41
CA GLY A 63 -10.25 13.19 -11.66
C GLY A 63 -9.48 13.53 -10.38
N LEU A 64 -10.18 13.98 -9.33
CA LEU A 64 -9.58 14.25 -8.03
C LEU A 64 -8.93 13.00 -7.44
N ASP A 65 -9.54 11.82 -7.58
CA ASP A 65 -8.98 10.57 -7.07
C ASP A 65 -7.61 10.27 -7.69
N LYS A 66 -7.48 10.43 -9.02
CA LYS A 66 -6.22 10.15 -9.74
C LYS A 66 -5.12 11.19 -9.51
N ILE A 67 -5.48 12.42 -9.16
CA ILE A 67 -4.53 13.49 -8.85
C ILE A 67 -4.09 13.39 -7.39
N THR A 68 -5.02 13.10 -6.48
CA THR A 68 -4.76 12.90 -5.06
C THR A 68 -3.92 11.65 -4.83
N GLN A 69 -4.23 10.55 -5.53
CA GLN A 69 -3.43 9.33 -5.49
C GLN A 69 -2.00 9.56 -5.99
N ARG A 70 -1.81 10.24 -7.13
CA ARG A 70 -0.47 10.56 -7.64
C ARG A 70 0.33 11.49 -6.71
N ALA A 71 -0.32 12.46 -6.08
CA ALA A 71 0.33 13.32 -5.10
C ALA A 71 0.72 12.53 -3.84
N TYR A 72 -0.15 11.63 -3.38
CA TYR A 72 0.12 10.75 -2.25
C TYR A 72 1.26 9.78 -2.54
N ASP A 73 1.24 9.10 -3.68
CA ASP A 73 2.28 8.17 -4.12
C ASP A 73 3.64 8.87 -4.23
N LEU A 74 3.67 10.09 -4.79
CA LEU A 74 4.89 10.87 -4.91
C LEU A 74 5.47 11.28 -3.55
N VAL A 75 4.62 11.60 -2.57
CA VAL A 75 5.06 11.88 -1.19
C VAL A 75 5.59 10.62 -0.52
N LEU A 76 4.90 9.49 -0.70
CA LEU A 76 5.27 8.21 -0.11
C LEU A 76 6.61 7.71 -0.67
N ASP A 77 6.79 7.80 -1.99
CA ASP A 77 8.01 7.41 -2.69
C ASP A 77 9.20 8.27 -2.28
N ARG A 78 8.99 9.59 -2.19
CA ARG A 78 10.01 10.52 -1.68
C ARG A 78 10.46 10.16 -0.26
N LYS A 79 9.51 9.89 0.63
CA LYS A 79 9.79 9.49 2.02
C LYS A 79 10.58 8.18 2.06
N ASN A 80 10.20 7.19 1.26
CA ASN A 80 10.91 5.92 1.16
C ASN A 80 12.35 6.12 0.66
N HIS A 81 12.54 6.95 -0.38
CA HIS A 81 13.86 7.24 -0.92
C HIS A 81 14.77 8.00 0.07
N GLU A 82 14.23 8.97 0.80
CA GLU A 82 14.96 9.69 1.85
C GLU A 82 15.40 8.75 2.96
N GLN A 83 14.50 7.87 3.41
CA GLN A 83 14.81 6.85 4.41
C GLN A 83 15.89 5.87 3.92
N GLN A 84 15.80 5.38 2.68
CA GLN A 84 16.83 4.49 2.11
C GLN A 84 18.20 5.17 2.02
N ARG A 85 18.24 6.46 1.69
CA ARG A 85 19.49 7.24 1.67
C ARG A 85 20.07 7.39 3.06
N ALA A 86 19.25 7.72 4.06
CA ALA A 86 19.69 7.82 5.46
C ALA A 86 20.30 6.49 5.96
N LEU A 87 19.64 5.35 5.67
CA LEU A 87 20.16 4.03 6.04
C LEU A 87 21.45 3.67 5.29
N ALA A 88 21.58 4.08 4.03
CA ALA A 88 22.81 3.87 3.26
C ALA A 88 23.97 4.72 3.79
N ASP A 89 23.70 5.96 4.21
CA ASP A 89 24.67 6.83 4.85
C ASP A 89 25.12 6.27 6.21
N LEU A 90 24.17 5.84 7.04
CA LEU A 90 24.46 5.17 8.30
C LEU A 90 25.34 3.94 8.09
N ARG A 91 25.01 3.08 7.13
CA ARG A 91 25.83 1.90 6.80
C ARG A 91 27.26 2.30 6.45
N LYS A 92 27.47 3.34 5.63
CA LYS A 92 28.81 3.84 5.29
C LYS A 92 29.57 4.33 6.51
N ARG A 93 28.90 5.02 7.43
CA ARG A 93 29.49 5.47 8.71
C ARG A 93 29.89 4.26 9.56
N LEU A 94 29.01 3.29 9.74
CA LEU A 94 29.27 2.07 10.50
C LEU A 94 30.46 1.25 9.95
N VAL A 95 30.73 1.27 8.63
CA VAL A 95 31.97 0.67 8.09
C VAL A 95 33.23 1.25 8.74
N GLY A 96 33.21 2.54 9.11
CA GLY A 96 34.32 3.21 9.76
C GLY A 96 34.54 2.82 11.22
N ASP A 97 33.53 2.27 11.90
CA ASP A 97 33.54 2.05 13.36
C ASP A 97 34.33 0.80 13.81
N ARG A 98 34.80 0.01 12.83
CA ARG A 98 35.55 -1.26 12.98
C ARG A 98 34.85 -2.34 13.80
N ASP A 99 33.53 -2.30 13.92
CA ASP A 99 32.71 -3.35 14.51
C ASP A 99 31.81 -3.99 13.44
N PRO A 100 32.09 -5.22 12.98
CA PRO A 100 31.28 -5.85 11.94
C PRO A 100 29.84 -6.16 12.41
N ARG A 101 29.58 -6.20 13.72
CA ARG A 101 28.25 -6.49 14.27
C ARG A 101 27.26 -5.38 13.93
N THR A 102 27.68 -4.11 13.97
CA THR A 102 26.79 -2.97 13.71
C THR A 102 26.27 -2.98 12.27
N GLN A 103 27.15 -3.32 11.32
CA GLN A 103 26.79 -3.47 9.90
C GLN A 103 25.87 -4.66 9.67
N ALA A 104 26.18 -5.82 10.27
CA ALA A 104 25.34 -7.01 10.16
C ALA A 104 23.93 -6.78 10.71
N CYS A 105 23.82 -6.18 11.91
CA CYS A 105 22.54 -5.91 12.55
C CYS A 105 21.72 -4.86 11.75
N LEU A 106 22.37 -3.86 11.12
CA LEU A 106 21.69 -2.94 10.19
C LEU A 106 21.17 -3.64 8.92
N ASP A 107 22.00 -4.47 8.29
CA ASP A 107 21.63 -5.17 7.06
C ASP A 107 20.48 -6.16 7.30
N GLU A 108 20.49 -6.86 8.43
CA GLU A 108 19.42 -7.74 8.87
C GLU A 108 18.11 -6.98 9.17
N LEU A 109 18.18 -5.85 9.87
CA LEU A 109 17.02 -4.98 10.10
C LEU A 109 16.37 -4.54 8.79
N ARG A 110 17.17 -4.13 7.80
CA ARG A 110 16.66 -3.72 6.48
C ARG A 110 15.95 -4.86 5.77
N LEU A 111 16.52 -6.07 5.85
CA LEU A 111 15.94 -7.26 5.25
C LEU A 111 14.60 -7.63 5.92
N LEU A 112 14.55 -7.63 7.25
CA LEU A 112 13.34 -7.95 8.02
C LEU A 112 12.23 -6.93 7.73
N HIS A 113 12.56 -5.64 7.71
CA HIS A 113 11.61 -4.56 7.42
C HIS A 113 11.05 -4.65 5.99
N SER A 114 11.92 -4.86 4.99
CA SER A 114 11.49 -5.03 3.59
C SER A 114 10.57 -6.23 3.42
N ARG A 115 10.93 -7.39 3.99
CA ARG A 115 10.12 -8.61 3.90
C ARG A 115 8.72 -8.44 4.50
N MET A 116 8.60 -7.66 5.57
CA MET A 116 7.31 -7.36 6.18
C MET A 116 6.48 -6.40 5.33
N LYS A 117 7.12 -5.37 4.75
CA LYS A 117 6.44 -4.37 3.90
C LYS A 117 5.97 -4.95 2.57
N ASP A 118 6.76 -5.80 1.93
CA ASP A 118 6.42 -6.44 0.64
C ASP A 118 5.23 -7.42 0.75
N LYS A 119 4.87 -7.84 1.96
CA LYS A 119 3.78 -8.77 2.24
C LYS A 119 2.49 -8.11 2.68
N LEU A 120 2.41 -6.78 2.67
CA LEU A 120 1.16 -6.06 2.71
C LEU A 120 0.51 -6.17 1.31
N PRO A 121 -0.47 -7.07 1.08
CA PRO A 121 -1.22 -7.00 -0.16
C PRO A 121 -1.84 -5.60 -0.25
N GLY A 122 -1.74 -4.96 -1.41
CA GLY A 122 -2.33 -3.65 -1.69
C GLY A 122 -3.86 -3.58 -1.57
N GLU A 123 -4.50 -4.66 -1.10
CA GLU A 123 -5.93 -4.74 -0.83
C GLU A 123 -6.17 -4.74 0.69
N PRO A 124 -6.84 -3.70 1.25
CA PRO A 124 -7.10 -3.53 2.69
C PRO A 124 -7.95 -4.63 3.35
N THR A 125 -8.48 -5.58 2.58
CA THR A 125 -9.63 -6.40 2.97
C THR A 125 -9.28 -7.68 3.74
N THR A 126 -8.00 -8.07 3.85
CA THR A 126 -7.64 -9.38 4.44
C THR A 126 -6.67 -9.33 5.62
N ILE A 127 -6.24 -8.14 6.05
CA ILE A 127 -5.30 -7.99 7.16
C ILE A 127 -6.10 -7.88 8.47
N SER A 128 -5.93 -8.86 9.36
CA SER A 128 -6.54 -8.82 10.70
C SER A 128 -5.96 -7.66 11.52
N SER A 129 -6.75 -7.06 12.41
CA SER A 129 -6.27 -6.02 13.35
C SER A 129 -5.04 -6.46 14.16
N ALA A 130 -4.95 -7.75 14.50
CA ALA A 130 -3.77 -8.33 15.16
C ALA A 130 -2.51 -8.26 14.28
N SER A 131 -2.65 -8.40 12.96
CA SER A 131 -1.55 -8.28 11.99
C SER A 131 -1.05 -6.83 11.87
N TYR A 132 -1.96 -5.85 11.96
CA TYR A 132 -1.59 -4.43 11.95
C TYR A 132 -0.74 -4.06 13.17
N GLY A 133 -1.12 -4.51 14.38
CA GLY A 133 -0.32 -4.24 15.59
C GLY A 133 1.09 -4.84 15.55
N VAL A 134 1.25 -6.02 14.94
CA VAL A 134 2.57 -6.63 14.74
C VAL A 134 3.40 -5.80 13.75
N LEU A 135 2.80 -5.31 12.67
CA LEU A 135 3.48 -4.48 11.67
C LEU A 135 3.95 -3.15 12.27
N GLU A 136 3.10 -2.50 13.07
CA GLU A 136 3.44 -1.26 13.77
C GLU A 136 4.58 -1.48 14.77
N GLY A 137 4.52 -2.55 15.57
CA GLY A 137 5.60 -2.88 16.50
C GLY A 137 6.93 -3.19 15.80
N VAL A 138 6.90 -3.87 14.65
CA VAL A 138 8.10 -4.10 13.83
C VAL A 138 8.69 -2.79 13.31
N ASP A 139 7.84 -1.87 12.84
CA ASP A 139 8.28 -0.55 12.37
C ASP A 139 8.88 0.29 13.50
N GLU A 140 8.30 0.27 14.69
CA GLU A 140 8.82 0.96 15.87
C GLU A 140 10.18 0.40 16.31
N ILE A 141 10.31 -0.93 16.39
CA ILE A 141 11.57 -1.59 16.74
C ILE A 141 12.63 -1.25 15.70
N PHE A 142 12.29 -1.30 14.41
CA PHE A 142 13.21 -0.94 13.32
C PHE A 142 13.79 0.47 13.51
N HIS A 143 12.93 1.48 13.70
CA HIS A 143 13.39 2.86 13.88
C HIS A 143 14.21 3.04 15.16
N THR A 144 13.84 2.34 16.23
CA THR A 144 14.57 2.38 17.52
C THR A 144 15.96 1.79 17.39
N CYS A 145 16.10 0.61 16.77
CA CYS A 145 17.41 0.00 16.55
C CYS A 145 18.29 0.84 15.62
N VAL A 146 17.75 1.46 14.57
CA VAL A 146 18.50 2.38 13.69
C VAL A 146 19.07 3.56 14.49
N LYS A 147 18.25 4.19 15.35
CA LYS A 147 18.71 5.28 16.23
C LYS A 147 19.79 4.81 17.22
N GLN A 148 19.63 3.62 17.80
CA GLN A 148 20.63 3.07 18.71
C GLN A 148 21.95 2.73 17.98
N LEU A 149 21.89 2.30 16.72
CA LEU A 149 23.09 2.12 15.89
C LEU A 149 23.79 3.47 15.61
N GLU A 150 23.04 4.53 15.32
CA GLU A 150 23.58 5.89 15.22
C GLU A 150 24.28 6.32 16.52
N GLN A 151 23.62 6.11 17.67
CA GLN A 151 24.20 6.40 18.98
C GLN A 151 25.47 5.57 19.24
N SER A 152 25.48 4.30 18.84
CA SER A 152 26.66 3.43 18.98
C SER A 152 27.86 3.97 18.19
N TYR A 153 27.61 4.58 17.02
CA TYR A 153 28.62 5.23 16.20
C TYR A 153 29.12 6.53 16.86
N GLU A 154 28.23 7.34 17.44
CA GLU A 154 28.61 8.56 18.17
C GLU A 154 29.46 8.25 19.41
N LEU A 155 29.13 7.18 20.14
CA LEU A 155 29.95 6.70 21.25
C LEU A 155 31.34 6.28 20.77
N TRP A 156 31.44 5.61 19.62
CA TRP A 156 32.73 5.27 19.02
C TRP A 156 33.55 6.50 18.63
N GLU A 157 32.92 7.49 18.01
CA GLU A 157 33.57 8.74 17.62
C GLU A 157 34.06 9.53 18.85
N THR A 158 33.23 9.59 19.89
CA THR A 158 33.58 10.19 21.19
C THR A 158 34.77 9.47 21.82
N ALA A 159 34.76 8.13 21.81
CA ALA A 159 35.88 7.34 22.35
C ALA A 159 37.20 7.56 21.60
N ARG A 160 37.16 8.02 20.32
CA ARG A 160 38.39 8.33 19.56
C ARG A 160 39.06 9.62 20.01
N THR A 161 38.32 10.58 20.55
CA THR A 161 38.87 11.85 21.04
C THR A 161 39.34 11.76 22.50
N MET A 162 38.89 10.74 23.22
CA MET A 162 39.23 10.49 24.62
C MET A 162 40.47 9.61 24.82
N ARG A 163 41.01 9.61 26.05
CA ARG A 163 42.13 8.75 26.47
C ARG A 163 41.87 8.18 27.87
N GLY A 164 42.62 7.14 28.25
CA GLY A 164 42.57 6.55 29.59
C GLY A 164 41.24 5.85 29.91
N SER A 165 40.86 5.88 31.19
CA SER A 165 39.66 5.20 31.71
C SER A 165 38.36 5.73 31.12
N ALA A 166 38.26 7.03 30.82
CA ALA A 166 37.09 7.62 30.18
C ALA A 166 36.80 6.98 28.82
N ARG A 167 37.83 6.77 28.00
CA ARG A 167 37.71 6.07 26.71
C ARG A 167 37.20 4.64 26.89
N GLN A 168 37.72 3.91 27.88
CA GLN A 168 37.31 2.52 28.13
C GLN A 168 35.84 2.45 28.55
N ASN A 169 35.38 3.36 29.41
CA ASN A 169 33.98 3.41 29.83
C ASN A 169 33.03 3.64 28.64
N ILE A 170 33.36 4.58 27.74
CA ILE A 170 32.54 4.83 26.55
C ILE A 170 32.53 3.62 25.60
N LEU A 171 33.67 2.96 25.40
CA LEU A 171 33.72 1.76 24.56
C LEU A 171 32.92 0.61 25.17
N GLN A 172 32.92 0.47 26.50
CA GLN A 172 32.10 -0.54 27.18
C GLN A 172 30.61 -0.23 27.07
N GLN A 173 30.21 1.04 27.21
CA GLN A 173 28.83 1.47 26.97
C GLN A 173 28.38 1.16 25.54
N ARG A 174 29.24 1.43 24.55
CA ARG A 174 28.98 1.06 23.16
C ARG A 174 28.81 -0.44 23.00
N ASP A 175 29.68 -1.25 23.59
CA ASP A 175 29.60 -2.71 23.45
C ASP A 175 28.29 -3.28 24.02
N VAL A 176 27.86 -2.80 25.19
CA VAL A 176 26.56 -3.16 25.77
C VAL A 176 25.41 -2.77 24.84
N LEU A 177 25.43 -1.55 24.30
CA LEU A 177 24.41 -1.07 23.37
C LEU A 177 24.35 -1.91 22.09
N VAL A 178 25.51 -2.23 21.49
CA VAL A 178 25.57 -3.07 20.28
C VAL A 178 25.06 -4.48 20.57
N GLN A 179 25.37 -5.03 21.74
CA GLN A 179 24.87 -6.36 22.15
C GLN A 179 23.34 -6.36 22.30
N GLU A 180 22.77 -5.32 22.90
CA GLU A 180 21.32 -5.15 23.05
C GLU A 180 20.62 -5.02 21.70
N ILE A 181 21.18 -4.23 20.79
CA ILE A 181 20.68 -4.09 19.41
C ILE A 181 20.65 -5.46 18.74
N CYS A 182 21.77 -6.18 18.72
CA CYS A 182 21.84 -7.45 17.99
C CYS A 182 20.95 -8.53 18.61
N THR A 183 20.77 -8.53 19.92
CA THR A 183 19.79 -9.40 20.60
C THR A 183 18.36 -9.06 20.19
N THR A 184 18.04 -7.77 20.09
CA THR A 184 16.73 -7.27 19.66
C THR A 184 16.45 -7.63 18.20
N VAL A 185 17.44 -7.50 17.31
CA VAL A 185 17.33 -7.88 15.89
C VAL A 185 17.06 -9.38 15.73
N ASP A 186 17.76 -10.23 16.47
CA ASP A 186 17.50 -11.68 16.47
C ASP A 186 16.09 -12.02 16.97
N HIS A 187 15.64 -11.38 18.06
CA HIS A 187 14.26 -11.54 18.55
C HIS A 187 13.21 -11.06 17.54
N LEU A 188 13.48 -9.96 16.84
CA LEU A 188 12.63 -9.45 15.79
C LEU A 188 12.54 -10.45 14.64
N GLY A 189 13.66 -11.02 14.20
CA GLY A 189 13.72 -12.05 13.16
C GLY A 189 12.82 -13.25 13.49
N ARG A 190 12.94 -13.78 14.71
CA ARG A 190 12.09 -14.88 15.19
C ARG A 190 10.61 -14.50 15.28
N THR A 191 10.31 -13.26 15.63
CA THR A 191 8.92 -12.76 15.71
C THR A 191 8.29 -12.67 14.33
N VAL A 192 9.04 -12.14 13.36
CA VAL A 192 8.62 -12.07 11.95
C VAL A 192 8.39 -13.47 11.38
N GLU A 193 9.27 -14.44 11.67
CA GLU A 193 9.11 -15.83 11.24
C GLU A 193 7.86 -16.49 11.83
N LYS A 194 7.62 -16.36 13.14
CA LYS A 194 6.41 -16.88 13.78
C LYS A 194 5.15 -16.26 13.20
N PHE A 195 5.17 -14.96 12.96
CA PHE A 195 4.06 -14.26 12.33
C PHE A 195 3.78 -14.79 10.91
N HIS A 196 4.84 -15.09 10.15
CA HIS A 196 4.74 -15.70 8.83
C HIS A 196 4.14 -17.11 8.88
N GLU A 197 4.58 -17.92 9.83
CA GLU A 197 4.06 -19.27 10.06
C GLU A 197 2.54 -19.21 10.31
N VAL A 198 2.09 -18.36 11.24
CA VAL A 198 0.66 -18.19 11.56
C VAL A 198 -0.16 -17.77 10.35
N THR A 199 0.31 -16.78 9.59
CA THR A 199 -0.42 -16.29 8.41
C THR A 199 -0.50 -17.36 7.31
N THR A 200 0.59 -18.09 7.06
CA THR A 200 0.64 -19.14 6.04
C THR A 200 -0.23 -20.35 6.41
N HIS A 201 -0.21 -20.75 7.69
CA HIS A 201 -1.07 -21.84 8.17
C HIS A 201 -2.56 -21.52 8.11
N LYS A 202 -2.95 -20.26 8.37
CA LYS A 202 -4.33 -19.81 8.23
C LYS A 202 -4.82 -19.98 6.78
N ASN A 203 -4.05 -19.49 5.81
CA ASN A 203 -4.38 -19.60 4.39
C ASN A 203 -4.44 -21.06 3.92
N ARG A 204 -3.53 -21.92 4.42
CA ARG A 204 -3.55 -23.36 4.09
C ARG A 204 -4.78 -24.08 4.64
N LYS A 205 -5.21 -23.75 5.87
CA LYS A 205 -6.44 -24.31 6.47
C LYS A 205 -7.69 -23.84 5.70
N GLU A 206 -7.72 -22.58 5.29
CA GLU A 206 -8.81 -22.02 4.50
C GLU A 206 -8.91 -22.67 3.11
N LEU A 207 -7.79 -22.84 2.42
CA LEU A 207 -7.75 -23.56 1.15
C LEU A 207 -8.17 -25.03 1.30
N ALA A 208 -7.73 -25.71 2.37
CA ALA A 208 -8.15 -27.08 2.65
C ALA A 208 -9.66 -27.17 2.91
N ARG A 209 -10.23 -26.20 3.64
CA ARG A 209 -11.67 -26.10 3.86
C ARG A 209 -12.43 -25.90 2.55
N LEU A 210 -12.02 -24.95 1.71
CA LEU A 210 -12.66 -24.69 0.42
C LEU A 210 -12.62 -25.92 -0.52
N ARG A 211 -11.51 -26.67 -0.52
CA ARG A 211 -11.40 -27.93 -1.27
C ARG A 211 -12.38 -28.98 -0.76
N ASN A 212 -12.50 -29.14 0.55
CA ASN A 212 -13.45 -30.07 1.15
C ASN A 212 -14.91 -29.68 0.86
N GLU A 213 -15.24 -28.39 0.92
CA GLU A 213 -16.57 -27.88 0.56
C GLU A 213 -16.88 -28.14 -0.92
N LEU A 214 -15.91 -27.91 -1.82
CA LEU A 214 -16.04 -28.22 -3.24
C LEU A 214 -16.24 -29.72 -3.49
N ASP A 215 -15.43 -30.58 -2.88
CA ASP A 215 -15.57 -32.04 -2.99
C ASP A 215 -16.94 -32.52 -2.49
N GLN A 216 -17.44 -31.95 -1.39
CA GLN A 216 -18.75 -32.26 -0.85
C GLN A 216 -19.86 -31.84 -1.83
N SER A 217 -19.78 -30.65 -2.42
CA SER A 217 -20.75 -30.20 -3.44
C SER A 217 -20.74 -31.11 -4.69
N MET A 218 -19.58 -31.60 -5.12
CA MET A 218 -19.48 -32.56 -6.23
C MET A 218 -20.04 -33.94 -5.88
N GLN A 219 -19.96 -34.37 -4.62
CA GLN A 219 -20.58 -35.62 -4.17
C GLN A 219 -22.10 -35.50 -4.14
N VAL A 220 -22.63 -34.38 -3.63
CA VAL A 220 -24.06 -34.11 -3.64
C VAL A 220 -24.60 -34.05 -5.07
N ALA A 221 -23.90 -33.37 -5.98
CA ALA A 221 -24.28 -33.32 -7.39
C ALA A 221 -24.34 -34.72 -8.03
N ARG A 222 -23.35 -35.58 -7.76
CA ARG A 222 -23.33 -36.98 -8.25
C ARG A 222 -24.45 -37.83 -7.67
N GLU A 223 -24.76 -37.68 -6.39
CA GLU A 223 -25.86 -38.44 -5.78
C GLU A 223 -27.22 -37.98 -6.31
N VAL A 224 -27.42 -36.68 -6.53
CA VAL A 224 -28.62 -36.15 -7.17
C VAL A 224 -28.76 -36.71 -8.58
N GLU A 225 -27.69 -36.74 -9.37
CA GLU A 225 -27.68 -37.30 -10.73
C GLU A 225 -28.06 -38.79 -10.72
N ARG A 226 -27.48 -39.56 -9.80
CA ARG A 226 -27.78 -40.99 -9.60
C ARG A 226 -29.24 -41.22 -9.20
N GLN A 227 -29.79 -40.39 -8.31
CA GLN A 227 -31.20 -40.47 -7.90
C GLN A 227 -32.14 -40.09 -9.05
N THR A 228 -31.81 -39.07 -9.85
CA THR A 228 -32.60 -38.74 -11.04
C THR A 228 -32.58 -39.86 -12.08
N GLU A 229 -31.44 -40.54 -12.27
CA GLU A 229 -31.32 -41.65 -13.20
C GLU A 229 -32.10 -42.89 -12.71
N GLU A 230 -32.03 -43.20 -11.42
CA GLU A 230 -32.85 -44.26 -10.80
C GLU A 230 -34.35 -43.96 -10.89
N LEU A 231 -34.78 -42.72 -10.61
CA LEU A 231 -36.17 -42.31 -10.75
C LEU A 231 -36.64 -42.38 -12.21
N THR A 232 -35.83 -41.92 -13.16
CA THR A 232 -36.15 -41.98 -14.59
C THR A 232 -36.27 -43.42 -15.08
N ARG A 233 -35.39 -44.32 -14.59
CA ARG A 233 -35.43 -45.75 -14.92
C ARG A 233 -36.68 -46.45 -14.36
N ARG A 234 -37.07 -46.12 -13.12
CA ARG A 234 -38.25 -46.70 -12.46
C ARG A 234 -39.56 -46.25 -13.11
N THR A 235 -39.63 -45.00 -13.56
CA THR A 235 -40.79 -44.46 -14.30
C THR A 235 -40.92 -45.10 -15.68
N TYR A 236 -39.83 -45.57 -16.30
CA TYR A 236 -39.90 -46.32 -17.56
C TYR A 236 -40.44 -47.76 -17.38
N ASP A 237 -40.09 -48.44 -16.28
CA ASP A 237 -40.58 -49.80 -15.99
C ASP A 237 -42.08 -49.85 -15.65
N GLU A 238 -42.66 -48.79 -15.05
CA GLU A 238 -44.10 -48.75 -14.71
C GLU A 238 -45.02 -48.51 -15.92
N HIS A 239 -44.51 -48.02 -17.05
CA HIS A 239 -45.29 -47.74 -18.26
C HIS A 239 -45.19 -48.82 -19.35
N GLU A 240 -44.43 -49.90 -19.14
CA GLU A 240 -44.26 -50.98 -20.13
C GLU A 240 -45.20 -52.19 -19.87
N PHE A 241 -46.03 -52.13 -18.83
CA PHE A 241 -47.03 -53.16 -18.51
C PHE A 241 -48.40 -52.56 -18.11
N GLU A 242 -49.03 -51.78 -18.98
CA GLU A 242 -50.50 -51.66 -19.07
C GLU A 242 -50.97 -51.73 -20.52
#